data_AF-V4QVA8-F1
#
_entry.id   AF-V4QVA8-F1
#
_cell.length_a   1.000
_cell.length_b   1.000
_cell.length_c   1.000
_cell.angle_alpha   90.00
_cell.angle_beta   90.00
_cell.angle_gamma   90.00
#
_symmetry.space_group_name_H-M   'P 1'
#
loop_
_entity.id
_entity.type
_entity.pdbx_description
1 polymer ?
#
loop_
_entity_poly.entity_id
_entity_poly.type
_entity_poly.pdbx_seq_one_letter_code
_entity_poly.pdbx_strand_id
1 'polypeptide(L)'
;MQTAIPSLPTTIPEALARELRGIHVLVVDPERNFREVVGHILRHVHMTQITQAGTLSEARQILAKRQVSLVLSEFRLPDGTGLDLVKAIRGGTAPARRLPVILLTGELDRLLLRRAINAGVDDCLVKPLRPITLYQRISRLVQRPPVYVEIPGVYFGPDRRRRVDGIETVEDRRRQDTVASRHAGGIILDDGPEEAAADASPVTARGRPSSS
;
A
#
# COMPACT_ATOMS: atom_id res chain seq x y z
N MET A 1 4.66 -17.65 -19.32
CA MET A 1 3.60 -16.72 -19.75
C MET A 1 3.90 -15.36 -19.13
N GLN A 2 4.22 -14.37 -19.96
CA GLN A 2 4.68 -13.04 -19.55
C GLN A 2 3.48 -12.21 -19.08
N THR A 3 3.33 -11.98 -17.77
CA THR A 3 2.26 -11.12 -17.25
C THR A 3 2.59 -9.67 -17.56
N ALA A 4 1.89 -9.10 -18.53
CA ALA A 4 1.96 -7.68 -18.86
C ALA A 4 1.64 -6.84 -17.61
N ILE A 5 2.52 -5.88 -17.30
CA ILE A 5 2.28 -4.91 -16.23
C ILE A 5 1.05 -4.09 -16.65
N PRO A 6 -0.02 -4.03 -15.85
CA PRO A 6 -1.17 -3.19 -16.19
C PRO A 6 -0.73 -1.73 -16.17
N SER A 7 -0.70 -1.11 -17.34
CA SER A 7 -0.49 0.32 -17.50
C SER A 7 -1.74 1.08 -17.03
N LEU A 8 -1.56 2.37 -16.69
CA LEU A 8 -2.71 3.27 -16.55
C LEU A 8 -3.55 3.20 -17.83
N PRO A 9 -4.89 3.16 -17.73
CA PRO A 9 -5.73 3.14 -18.91
C PRO A 9 -5.38 4.35 -19.78
N THR A 10 -4.98 4.09 -21.03
CA THR A 10 -4.56 5.13 -22.00
C THR A 10 -5.72 6.08 -22.35
N THR A 11 -6.95 5.66 -22.09
CA THR A 11 -8.15 6.48 -22.27
C THR A 11 -9.16 6.16 -21.18
N ILE A 12 -9.47 7.15 -20.34
CA ILE A 12 -10.56 7.08 -19.37
C ILE A 12 -11.83 7.56 -20.08
N PRO A 13 -12.96 6.82 -20.05
CA PRO A 13 -14.21 7.29 -20.64
C PRO A 13 -14.61 8.68 -20.11
N GLU A 14 -15.07 9.58 -20.98
CA GLU A 14 -15.33 10.99 -20.62
C GLU A 14 -16.33 11.16 -19.46
N ALA A 15 -17.32 10.27 -19.37
CA ALA A 15 -18.27 10.24 -18.25
C ALA A 15 -17.59 9.98 -16.90
N LEU A 16 -16.64 9.05 -16.87
CA LEU A 16 -15.83 8.75 -15.68
C LEU A 16 -14.85 9.89 -15.40
N ALA A 17 -14.19 10.44 -16.43
CA ALA A 17 -13.31 11.59 -16.27
C ALA A 17 -14.04 12.80 -15.64
N ARG A 18 -15.29 13.06 -16.04
CA ARG A 18 -16.14 14.09 -15.45
C ARG A 18 -16.46 13.83 -13.98
N GLU A 19 -16.76 12.58 -13.63
CA GLU A 19 -16.99 12.18 -12.24
C GLU A 19 -15.73 12.40 -11.39
N LEU A 20 -14.58 11.97 -11.89
CA LEU A 20 -13.27 12.13 -11.22
C LEU A 20 -12.86 13.60 -11.05
N ARG A 21 -13.21 14.49 -12.00
CA ARG A 21 -12.95 15.93 -11.90
C ARG A 21 -13.70 16.61 -10.74
N GLY A 22 -14.84 16.05 -10.33
CA GLY A 22 -15.61 16.53 -9.17
C GLY A 22 -15.12 16.03 -7.82
N ILE A 23 -14.07 15.20 -7.79
CA ILE A 23 -13.54 14.61 -6.57
C ILE A 23 -12.48 15.54 -5.99
N HIS A 24 -12.77 16.07 -4.81
CA HIS A 24 -11.79 16.79 -4.03
C HIS A 24 -11.01 15.84 -3.12
N VAL A 25 -9.72 15.67 -3.39
CA VAL A 25 -8.82 14.81 -2.63
C VAL A 25 -8.00 15.62 -1.64
N LEU A 26 -7.98 15.20 -0.38
CA LEU A 26 -7.05 15.71 0.63
C LEU A 26 -5.88 14.72 0.77
N VAL A 27 -4.66 15.18 0.52
CA VAL A 27 -3.43 14.41 0.72
C VAL A 27 -2.73 14.86 2.00
N VAL A 28 -2.62 13.97 2.98
CA VAL A 28 -2.04 14.22 4.30
C VAL A 28 -0.78 13.39 4.46
N ASP A 29 0.38 14.01 4.48
CA ASP A 29 1.67 13.33 4.60
C ASP A 29 2.73 14.34 5.08
N PRO A 30 3.66 14.01 5.99
CA PRO A 30 4.69 14.97 6.40
C PRO A 30 5.62 15.37 5.24
N GLU A 31 5.88 14.47 4.29
CA GLU A 31 6.84 14.68 3.22
C GLU A 31 6.24 15.46 2.04
N ARG A 32 6.65 16.72 1.89
CA ARG A 32 6.18 17.61 0.82
C ARG A 32 6.35 16.99 -0.58
N ASN A 33 7.52 16.41 -0.85
CA ASN A 33 7.82 15.80 -2.15
C ASN A 33 6.87 14.63 -2.46
N PHE A 34 6.53 13.82 -1.45
CA PHE A 34 5.58 12.73 -1.63
C PHE A 34 4.18 13.26 -1.94
N ARG A 35 3.71 14.32 -1.26
CA ARG A 35 2.43 14.97 -1.57
C ARG A 35 2.39 15.51 -3.00
N GLU A 36 3.50 16.06 -3.49
CA GLU A 36 3.63 16.51 -4.87
C GLU A 36 3.54 15.36 -5.88
N VAL A 37 4.28 14.27 -5.65
CA VAL A 37 4.24 13.06 -6.50
C VAL A 37 2.82 12.49 -6.56
N VAL A 38 2.15 12.32 -5.40
CA VAL A 38 0.76 11.88 -5.36
C VAL A 38 -0.14 12.85 -6.12
N GLY A 39 0.07 14.16 -5.94
CA GLY A 39 -0.65 15.19 -6.69
C GLY A 39 -0.48 15.06 -8.21
N HIS A 40 0.71 14.75 -8.71
CA HIS A 40 0.95 14.50 -10.13
C HIS A 40 0.22 13.25 -10.62
N ILE A 41 0.26 12.15 -9.85
CA ILE A 41 -0.46 10.91 -10.18
C ILE A 41 -1.97 11.17 -10.28
N LEU A 42 -2.56 11.88 -9.30
CA LEU A 42 -3.99 12.18 -9.28
C LEU A 42 -4.43 13.05 -10.46
N ARG A 43 -3.62 14.05 -10.84
CA ARG A 43 -3.92 14.90 -12.01
C ARG A 43 -3.86 14.13 -13.33
N HIS A 44 -2.96 13.15 -13.46
CA HIS A 44 -2.91 12.26 -14.63
C HIS A 44 -4.19 11.44 -14.81
N VAL A 45 -4.97 11.23 -13.74
CA VAL A 45 -6.26 10.53 -13.77
C VAL A 45 -7.45 11.50 -13.64
N HIS A 46 -7.25 12.76 -14.05
CA HIS A 46 -8.25 13.83 -14.11
C HIS A 46 -8.83 14.30 -12.76
N MET A 47 -8.24 13.93 -11.62
CA MET A 47 -8.59 14.51 -10.32
C MET A 47 -7.80 15.80 -10.12
N THR A 48 -8.45 16.94 -10.33
CA THR A 48 -7.77 18.25 -10.34
C THR A 48 -7.90 19.02 -9.03
N GLN A 49 -8.94 18.74 -8.23
CA GLN A 49 -9.16 19.34 -6.92
C GLN A 49 -8.35 18.59 -5.86
N ILE A 50 -7.17 19.12 -5.51
CA ILE A 50 -6.26 18.50 -4.54
C ILE A 50 -5.85 19.53 -3.50
N THR A 51 -6.15 19.26 -2.24
CA THR A 51 -5.60 20.01 -1.09
C THR A 51 -4.56 19.15 -0.38
N GLN A 52 -3.51 19.78 0.15
CA GLN A 52 -2.43 19.09 0.85
C GLN A 52 -2.35 19.54 2.31
N ALA A 53 -1.93 18.63 3.20
CA ALA A 53 -1.63 18.90 4.59
C ALA A 53 -0.36 18.14 5.01
N GLY A 54 0.51 18.80 5.77
CA GLY A 54 1.70 18.19 6.37
C GLY A 54 1.44 17.57 7.75
N THR A 55 0.34 17.94 8.39
CA THR A 55 0.03 17.60 9.79
C THR A 55 -1.43 17.17 9.96
N LEU A 56 -1.71 16.47 11.06
CA LEU A 56 -3.05 16.10 11.50
C LEU A 56 -3.90 17.35 11.76
N SER A 57 -3.34 18.37 12.40
CA SER A 57 -3.99 19.64 12.69
C SER A 57 -4.42 20.36 11.41
N GLU A 58 -3.53 20.50 10.43
CA GLU A 58 -3.85 21.09 9.12
C GLU A 58 -4.97 20.31 8.42
N ALA A 59 -4.90 18.97 8.42
CA ALA A 59 -5.93 18.12 7.83
C ALA A 59 -7.30 18.36 8.47
N ARG A 60 -7.37 18.45 9.81
CA ARG A 60 -8.61 18.75 10.54
C ARG A 60 -9.15 20.14 10.21
N GLN A 61 -8.28 21.15 10.13
CA GLN A 61 -8.69 22.51 9.74
C GLN A 61 -9.26 22.55 8.31
N ILE A 62 -8.67 21.79 7.38
CA ILE A 62 -9.17 21.67 6.01
C ILE A 62 -10.53 20.99 6.00
N LEU A 63 -10.70 19.86 6.69
CA LEU A 63 -11.96 19.13 6.77
C LEU A 63 -13.10 19.94 7.42
N ALA A 64 -12.76 20.86 8.34
CA ALA A 64 -13.73 21.77 8.93
C ALA A 64 -14.20 22.88 7.98
N LYS A 65 -13.41 23.22 6.96
CA LYS A 65 -13.65 24.38 6.07
C LYS A 65 -14.03 23.99 4.65
N ARG A 66 -13.73 22.76 4.22
CA ARG A 66 -13.88 22.33 2.83
C ARG A 66 -14.59 20.99 2.77
N GLN A 67 -15.47 20.85 1.77
CA GLN A 67 -16.03 19.56 1.43
C GLN A 67 -14.97 18.75 0.67
N VAL A 68 -14.47 17.69 1.32
CA VAL A 68 -13.51 16.73 0.78
C VAL A 68 -14.27 15.46 0.44
N SER A 69 -13.94 14.82 -0.67
CA SER A 69 -14.57 13.60 -1.17
C SER A 69 -13.75 12.35 -0.87
N LEU A 70 -12.44 12.50 -0.66
CA LEU A 70 -11.51 11.41 -0.35
C LEU A 70 -10.31 11.95 0.45
N VAL A 71 -9.87 11.20 1.45
CA VAL A 71 -8.61 11.44 2.16
C VAL A 71 -7.59 10.36 1.82
N LEU A 72 -6.39 10.79 1.47
CA LEU A 72 -5.20 9.96 1.37
C LEU A 72 -4.27 10.37 2.51
N SER A 73 -4.09 9.53 3.53
CA SER A 73 -3.33 9.90 4.74
C SER A 73 -2.18 8.96 5.02
N GLU A 74 -1.02 9.49 5.38
CA GLU A 74 0.03 8.73 6.06
C GLU A 74 -0.42 8.36 7.48
N PHE A 75 0.10 7.24 7.98
CA PHE A 75 -0.09 6.79 9.34
C PHE A 75 0.71 7.62 10.34
N ARG A 76 1.99 7.89 10.06
CA ARG A 76 2.87 8.70 10.92
C ARG A 76 2.81 10.17 10.52
N LEU A 77 2.21 11.01 11.37
CA LEU A 77 2.17 12.46 11.21
C LEU A 77 2.98 13.14 12.33
N PRO A 78 3.46 14.39 12.14
CA PRO A 78 4.28 15.06 13.15
C PRO A 78 3.58 15.30 14.50
N ASP A 79 2.25 15.42 14.48
CA ASP A 79 1.39 15.82 15.59
C ASP A 79 0.32 14.78 15.94
N GLY A 80 0.49 13.53 15.48
CA GLY A 80 -0.42 12.42 15.78
C GLY A 80 -0.36 11.29 14.77
N THR A 81 -1.42 10.49 14.68
CA THR A 81 -1.50 9.41 13.69
C THR A 81 -2.62 9.62 12.67
N GLY A 82 -2.47 9.07 11.48
CA GLY A 82 -3.53 9.00 10.48
C GLY A 82 -4.77 8.26 11.00
N LEU A 83 -4.63 7.34 11.96
CA LEU A 83 -5.79 6.71 12.60
C LEU A 83 -6.55 7.66 13.52
N ASP A 84 -5.90 8.67 14.09
CA ASP A 84 -6.57 9.71 14.88
C ASP A 84 -7.36 10.67 13.98
N LEU A 85 -6.94 10.83 12.72
CA LEU A 85 -7.74 11.50 11.70
C LEU A 85 -8.98 10.67 11.36
N VAL A 86 -8.80 9.36 11.10
CA VAL A 86 -9.90 8.44 10.77
C VAL A 86 -10.93 8.41 11.89
N LYS A 87 -10.50 8.23 13.16
CA LYS A 87 -11.40 8.23 14.31
C LYS A 87 -12.18 9.54 14.44
N ALA A 88 -11.52 10.68 14.22
CA ALA A 88 -12.20 11.98 14.25
C ALA A 88 -13.26 12.10 13.15
N ILE A 89 -12.97 11.62 11.94
CA ILE A 89 -13.94 11.54 10.85
C ILE A 89 -15.12 10.64 11.25
N ARG A 90 -14.85 9.40 11.70
CA ARG A 90 -15.89 8.43 12.06
C ARG A 90 -16.77 8.86 13.23
N GLY A 91 -16.21 9.65 14.16
CA GLY A 91 -16.93 10.24 15.29
C GLY A 91 -17.79 11.46 14.94
N GLY A 92 -17.71 11.98 13.71
CA GLY A 92 -18.54 13.08 13.23
C GLY A 92 -19.98 12.68 12.92
N THR A 93 -20.74 13.60 12.32
CA THR A 93 -22.11 13.36 11.85
C THR A 93 -22.14 12.98 10.38
N ALA A 94 -23.24 12.37 9.93
CA ALA A 94 -23.46 12.13 8.50
C ALA A 94 -23.68 13.46 7.76
N PRO A 95 -23.21 13.60 6.50
CA PRO A 95 -22.50 12.61 5.70
C PRO A 95 -20.99 12.54 5.98
N ALA A 96 -20.41 13.52 6.67
CA ALA A 96 -18.96 13.66 6.87
C ALA A 96 -18.31 12.41 7.48
N ARG A 97 -18.99 11.71 8.40
CA ARG A 97 -18.46 10.48 9.00
C ARG A 97 -18.25 9.32 8.01
N ARG A 98 -18.87 9.38 6.82
CA ARG A 98 -18.72 8.42 5.71
C ARG A 98 -17.65 8.84 4.68
N LEU A 99 -16.86 9.87 4.97
CA LEU A 99 -15.76 10.29 4.10
C LEU A 99 -14.75 9.14 3.93
N PRO A 100 -14.51 8.66 2.69
CA PRO A 100 -13.53 7.61 2.46
C PRO A 100 -12.10 8.03 2.80
N VAL A 101 -11.35 7.14 3.43
CA VAL A 101 -9.95 7.33 3.82
C VAL A 101 -9.12 6.13 3.35
N ILE A 102 -8.09 6.39 2.54
CA ILE A 102 -7.05 5.43 2.21
C ILE A 102 -5.80 5.77 3.01
N LEU A 103 -5.27 4.80 3.76
CA LEU A 103 -4.00 4.93 4.45
C LEU A 103 -2.85 4.67 3.47
N LEU A 104 -1.96 5.64 3.25
CA LEU A 104 -0.77 5.53 2.43
C LEU A 104 0.46 5.49 3.34
N THR A 105 1.00 4.31 3.64
CA THR A 105 2.02 4.19 4.70
C THR A 105 3.29 3.47 4.26
N GLY A 106 4.44 3.89 4.79
CA GLY A 106 5.73 3.24 4.55
C GLY A 106 5.82 1.83 5.13
N GLU A 107 5.07 1.54 6.19
CA GLU A 107 5.12 0.26 6.90
C GLU A 107 3.71 -0.19 7.26
N LEU A 108 3.39 -1.45 6.95
CA LEU A 108 2.10 -2.06 7.31
C LEU A 108 2.33 -3.49 7.75
N ASP A 109 2.42 -3.68 9.07
CA ASP A 109 2.39 -4.99 9.72
C ASP A 109 0.95 -5.43 10.03
N ARG A 110 0.80 -6.66 10.52
CA ARG A 110 -0.52 -7.22 10.87
C ARG A 110 -1.22 -6.46 12.00
N LEU A 111 -0.47 -5.91 12.94
CA LEU A 111 -1.02 -5.18 14.09
C LEU A 111 -1.59 -3.84 13.64
N LEU A 112 -0.84 -3.08 12.84
CA LEU A 112 -1.25 -1.81 12.25
C LEU A 112 -2.43 -2.02 11.31
N LEU A 113 -2.42 -3.06 10.48
CA LEU A 113 -3.56 -3.41 9.64
C LEU A 113 -4.83 -3.64 10.48
N ARG A 114 -4.73 -4.42 11.56
CA ARG A 114 -5.86 -4.65 12.47
C ARG A 114 -6.33 -3.35 13.13
N ARG A 115 -5.41 -2.47 13.54
CA ARG A 115 -5.73 -1.14 14.09
C ARG A 115 -6.42 -0.25 13.06
N ALA A 116 -5.98 -0.26 11.81
CA ALA A 116 -6.57 0.51 10.72
C ALA A 116 -8.01 0.04 10.40
N ILE A 117 -8.22 -1.27 10.30
CA ILE A 117 -9.56 -1.87 10.13
C ILE A 117 -10.49 -1.47 11.28
N ASN A 118 -10.00 -1.58 12.52
CA ASN A 118 -10.78 -1.23 13.71
C ASN A 118 -11.09 0.27 13.80
N ALA A 119 -10.19 1.13 13.33
CA ALA A 119 -10.43 2.57 13.24
C ALA A 119 -11.45 2.94 12.16
N GLY A 120 -11.71 2.03 11.20
CA GLY A 120 -12.67 2.25 10.11
C GLY A 120 -12.05 2.86 8.85
N VAL A 121 -10.78 2.56 8.56
CA VAL A 121 -10.15 2.89 7.27
C VAL A 121 -10.83 2.14 6.12
N ASP A 122 -10.94 2.78 4.94
CA ASP A 122 -11.58 2.18 3.76
C ASP A 122 -10.63 1.33 2.93
N ASP A 123 -9.36 1.72 2.81
CA ASP A 123 -8.31 0.93 2.14
C ASP A 123 -6.91 1.29 2.68
N CYS A 124 -5.91 0.44 2.46
CA CYS A 124 -4.51 0.71 2.81
C CYS A 124 -3.59 0.39 1.64
N LEU A 125 -2.63 1.27 1.37
CA LEU A 125 -1.57 1.06 0.40
C LEU A 125 -0.21 1.30 1.03
N VAL A 126 0.69 0.34 0.83
CA VAL A 126 2.08 0.44 1.28
C VAL A 126 2.88 1.25 0.24
N LYS A 127 3.73 2.16 0.70
CA LYS A 127 4.69 2.89 -0.13
C LYS A 127 5.86 1.95 -0.53
N PRO A 128 6.50 2.12 -1.70
CA PRO A 128 6.22 3.12 -2.74
C PRO A 128 4.90 2.83 -3.46
N LEU A 129 4.24 3.90 -3.92
CA LEU A 129 2.95 3.79 -4.62
C LEU A 129 3.15 3.57 -6.12
N ARG A 130 2.52 2.53 -6.65
CA ARG A 130 2.35 2.37 -8.10
C ARG A 130 1.15 3.23 -8.54
N PRO A 131 1.30 4.12 -9.54
CA PRO A 131 0.20 4.96 -10.03
C PRO A 131 -1.07 4.19 -10.37
N ILE A 132 -0.93 3.05 -11.07
CA ILE A 132 -2.04 2.16 -11.42
C ILE A 132 -2.77 1.62 -10.19
N THR A 133 -2.04 1.21 -9.16
CA THR A 133 -2.64 0.68 -7.94
C THR A 133 -3.42 1.76 -7.20
N LEU A 134 -2.86 2.97 -7.08
CA LEU A 134 -3.57 4.10 -6.47
C LEU A 134 -4.86 4.43 -7.24
N TYR A 135 -4.78 4.53 -8.56
CA TYR A 135 -5.95 4.77 -9.42
C TYR A 135 -7.03 3.70 -9.24
N GLN A 136 -6.66 2.42 -9.23
CA GLN A 136 -7.60 1.31 -9.04
C GLN A 136 -8.31 1.38 -7.68
N ARG A 137 -7.58 1.72 -6.61
CA ARG A 137 -8.17 1.85 -5.27
C ARG A 137 -9.15 3.00 -5.19
N ILE A 138 -8.77 4.17 -5.70
CA ILE A 138 -9.65 5.33 -5.69
C ILE A 138 -10.89 5.06 -6.56
N SER A 139 -10.70 4.58 -7.79
CA SER A 139 -11.79 4.28 -8.72
C SER A 139 -12.79 3.29 -8.11
N ARG A 140 -12.30 2.27 -7.39
CA ARG A 140 -13.17 1.33 -6.66
C ARG A 140 -14.03 2.02 -5.62
N LEU A 141 -13.46 2.92 -4.82
CA LEU A 141 -14.21 3.63 -3.77
C LEU A 141 -15.24 4.61 -4.36
N VAL A 142 -14.92 5.23 -5.49
CA VAL A 142 -15.81 6.15 -6.19
C VAL A 142 -16.97 5.41 -6.84
N GLN A 143 -16.68 4.39 -7.66
CA GLN A 143 -17.69 3.66 -8.42
C GLN A 143 -18.52 2.71 -7.55
N ARG A 144 -17.96 2.24 -6.44
CA ARG A 144 -18.62 1.30 -5.52
C ARG A 144 -18.44 1.77 -4.07
N PRO A 145 -19.12 2.86 -3.67
CA PRO A 145 -19.01 3.44 -2.33
C PRO A 145 -19.14 2.37 -1.25
N PRO A 146 -18.33 2.44 -0.18
CA PRO A 146 -18.44 1.49 0.92
C PRO A 146 -19.81 1.57 1.60
N VAL A 147 -20.35 0.41 1.93
CA VAL A 147 -21.47 0.30 2.87
C VAL A 147 -20.89 0.51 4.25
N TYR A 148 -21.41 1.49 4.97
CA TYR A 148 -21.01 1.77 6.36
C TYR A 148 -21.96 1.08 7.33
N VAL A 149 -21.40 0.41 8.32
CA VAL A 149 -22.12 -0.29 9.39
C VAL A 149 -21.94 0.49 10.69
N GLU A 150 -23.02 0.56 11.46
CA GLU A 150 -23.03 1.15 12.80
C GLU A 150 -23.39 0.07 13.82
N ILE A 151 -22.52 -0.07 14.83
CA ILE A 151 -22.79 -0.81 16.05
C ILE A 151 -22.77 0.24 17.16
N PRO A 152 -23.94 0.63 17.69
CA PRO A 152 -24.04 1.71 18.68
C PRO A 152 -23.05 1.55 19.83
N GLY A 153 -22.27 2.59 20.09
CA GLY A 153 -21.27 2.61 21.16
C GLY A 153 -20.00 1.77 20.91
N VAL A 154 -19.92 1.03 19.81
CA VAL A 154 -18.81 0.09 19.55
C VAL A 154 -18.03 0.44 18.29
N TYR A 155 -18.72 0.69 17.17
CA TYR A 155 -18.06 0.88 15.88
C TYR A 155 -18.93 1.64 14.89
N PHE A 156 -18.29 2.55 14.16
CA PHE A 156 -18.80 3.08 12.93
C PHE A 156 -17.71 3.02 11.87
N GLY A 157 -17.99 2.42 10.71
CA GLY A 157 -17.03 2.31 9.62
C GLY A 157 -17.49 1.37 8.51
N PRO A 158 -16.63 1.12 7.51
CA PRO A 158 -16.95 0.23 6.40
C PRO A 158 -17.32 -1.18 6.89
N ASP A 159 -18.27 -1.84 6.21
CA ASP A 159 -18.60 -3.24 6.47
C ASP A 159 -17.36 -4.12 6.33
N ARG A 160 -16.92 -4.72 7.44
CA ARG A 160 -15.71 -5.55 7.52
C ARG A 160 -15.85 -6.89 6.78
N ARG A 161 -17.07 -7.32 6.44
CA ARG A 161 -17.31 -8.50 5.60
C ARG A 161 -16.94 -8.24 4.15
N ARG A 162 -16.96 -6.97 3.74
CA ARG A 162 -16.27 -6.55 2.53
C ARG A 162 -14.79 -6.80 2.82
N ARG A 163 -14.24 -7.90 2.28
CA ARG A 163 -12.80 -8.10 2.30
C ARG A 163 -12.17 -6.79 1.82
N VAL A 164 -11.20 -6.29 2.58
CA VAL A 164 -10.35 -5.21 2.08
C VAL A 164 -9.43 -5.87 1.05
N ASP A 165 -9.99 -6.17 -0.13
CA ASP A 165 -9.35 -7.06 -1.09
C ASP A 165 -8.02 -6.45 -1.53
N GLY A 166 -6.94 -7.23 -1.42
CA GLY A 166 -5.62 -6.87 -1.93
C GLY A 166 -4.84 -5.82 -1.13
N ILE A 167 -5.12 -5.64 0.18
CA ILE A 167 -4.11 -5.01 1.04
C ILE A 167 -2.94 -5.99 1.18
N GLU A 168 -1.83 -5.65 0.53
CA GLU A 168 -0.57 -6.38 0.65
C GLU A 168 0.23 -5.78 1.81
N THR A 169 0.63 -6.63 2.77
CA THR A 169 1.58 -6.19 3.79
C THR A 169 2.97 -5.98 3.17
N VAL A 170 3.87 -5.33 3.91
CA VAL A 170 5.28 -5.22 3.49
C VAL A 170 5.89 -6.60 3.23
N GLU A 171 5.57 -7.60 4.06
CA GLU A 171 6.02 -8.98 3.85
C GLU A 171 5.48 -9.59 2.56
N ASP A 172 4.18 -9.40 2.27
CA ASP A 172 3.55 -9.96 1.08
C ASP A 172 4.13 -9.34 -0.19
N ARG A 173 4.37 -8.02 -0.19
CA ARG A 173 5.02 -7.33 -1.31
C ARG A 173 6.46 -7.78 -1.49
N ARG A 174 7.25 -7.89 -0.42
CA ARG A 174 8.64 -8.40 -0.50
C ARG A 174 8.69 -9.82 -1.07
N ARG A 175 7.77 -10.71 -0.67
CA ARG A 175 7.66 -12.07 -1.23
C ARG A 175 7.37 -12.02 -2.72
N GLN A 176 6.44 -11.18 -3.17
CA GLN A 176 6.12 -11.03 -4.59
C GLN A 176 7.28 -10.42 -5.41
N ASP A 177 7.95 -9.38 -4.90
CA ASP A 177 9.09 -8.74 -5.57
C ASP A 177 10.29 -9.72 -5.68
N THR A 178 10.52 -10.55 -4.66
CA THR A 178 11.56 -11.60 -4.69
C THR A 178 11.25 -12.67 -5.74
N VAL A 179 9.98 -13.07 -5.87
CA VAL A 179 9.53 -14.07 -6.86
C VAL A 179 9.56 -13.48 -8.28
N ALA A 180 9.24 -12.19 -8.45
CA ALA A 180 9.31 -11.47 -9.72
C ALA A 180 10.75 -11.26 -10.20
N SER A 181 11.68 -10.95 -9.27
CA SER A 181 13.11 -10.78 -9.57
C SER A 181 13.77 -12.09 -10.03
N ARG A 182 13.37 -13.24 -9.48
CA ARG A 182 13.85 -14.57 -9.92
C ARG A 182 13.44 -14.95 -11.35
N HIS A 183 12.39 -14.34 -11.91
CA HIS A 183 11.96 -14.59 -13.28
C HIS A 183 12.51 -13.57 -14.30
N ALA A 184 13.14 -12.48 -13.82
CA ALA A 184 13.72 -11.44 -14.67
C ALA A 184 15.25 -11.54 -14.82
N GLY A 185 15.92 -12.40 -14.03
CA GLY A 185 17.37 -12.62 -14.06
C GLY A 185 17.73 -13.99 -14.61
N GLY A 186 17.57 -14.18 -15.93
CA GLY A 186 18.03 -15.36 -16.66
C GLY A 186 19.18 -15.02 -17.61
N ILE A 187 20.33 -14.62 -17.08
CA ILE A 187 21.64 -14.87 -17.72
C ILE A 187 22.49 -15.49 -16.61
N ILE A 188 22.53 -16.81 -16.60
CA ILE A 188 23.51 -17.58 -15.84
C ILE A 188 24.81 -17.44 -16.66
N LEU A 189 25.82 -16.76 -16.11
CA LEU A 189 27.19 -17.04 -16.50
C LEU A 189 27.51 -18.42 -15.92
N ASP A 190 27.77 -19.34 -16.83
CA ASP A 190 28.21 -20.70 -16.59
C ASP A 190 29.64 -20.64 -16.02
N ASP A 191 29.77 -20.68 -14.69
CA ASP A 191 30.99 -21.14 -14.03
C ASP A 191 30.63 -22.47 -13.36
N GLY A 192 30.99 -23.55 -14.06
CA GLY A 192 30.70 -24.92 -13.65
C GLY A 192 31.31 -25.27 -12.28
N PRO A 193 30.74 -26.26 -11.57
CA PRO A 193 31.28 -26.72 -10.30
C PRO A 193 32.44 -27.68 -10.56
N GLU A 194 33.65 -27.35 -10.13
CA GLU A 194 34.70 -28.36 -9.96
C GLU A 194 34.55 -28.98 -8.56
N GLU A 195 34.15 -30.25 -8.60
CA GLU A 195 33.82 -31.14 -7.49
C GLU A 195 34.94 -31.27 -6.45
N ALA A 196 34.58 -31.05 -5.19
CA ALA A 196 35.31 -31.60 -4.06
C ALA A 196 34.97 -33.09 -3.93
N ALA A 197 35.88 -33.96 -4.36
CA ALA A 197 35.87 -35.39 -4.00
C ALA A 197 36.74 -35.61 -2.76
N ALA A 198 36.11 -36.13 -1.71
CA ALA A 198 36.79 -36.61 -0.52
C ALA A 198 37.27 -38.06 -0.70
N ASP A 199 38.36 -38.35 0.01
CA ASP A 199 38.74 -39.63 0.60
C ASP A 199 39.62 -40.60 -0.21
N ALA A 200 40.90 -40.69 0.21
CA ALA A 200 41.53 -41.94 0.64
C ALA A 200 43.03 -41.72 0.90
N SER A 201 43.47 -41.89 2.16
CA SER A 201 44.87 -42.21 2.46
C SER A 201 45.19 -43.65 2.03
N PRO A 202 46.45 -43.97 1.67
CA PRO A 202 47.25 -44.69 2.66
C PRO A 202 48.72 -44.29 2.71
N VAL A 203 49.20 -44.04 3.93
CA VAL A 203 50.61 -44.13 4.31
C VAL A 203 51.04 -45.59 4.19
N THR A 204 52.00 -45.87 3.31
CA THR A 204 52.71 -47.14 3.25
C THR A 204 53.93 -47.07 4.17
N ALA A 205 53.79 -47.62 5.38
CA ALA A 205 54.92 -47.90 6.25
C ALA A 205 55.66 -49.14 5.72
N ARG A 206 56.97 -49.00 5.51
CA ARG A 206 57.88 -50.11 5.26
C ARG A 206 58.02 -50.92 6.56
N GLY A 207 57.74 -52.22 6.49
CA GLY A 207 58.10 -53.19 7.51
C GLY A 207 58.06 -54.58 6.90
N ARG A 208 59.23 -55.11 6.51
CA ARG A 208 59.38 -56.51 6.08
C ARG A 208 59.40 -57.45 7.30
N PRO A 209 58.96 -58.70 7.13
CA PRO A 209 58.90 -59.69 8.20
C PRO A 209 60.25 -60.42 8.35
N SER A 210 60.53 -60.86 9.58
CA SER A 210 61.42 -62.00 9.83
C SER A 210 60.78 -62.88 10.89
N SER A 211 60.43 -64.09 10.46
CA SER A 211 60.06 -65.25 11.25
C SER A 211 61.29 -65.88 11.89
N SER A 212 61.26 -66.12 13.21
CA SER A 212 61.66 -67.34 13.93
C SER A 212 61.55 -67.09 15.43
#